data_AF-A0A067F8N4-F1
#
_entry.id   AF-A0A067F8N4-F1
#
_cell.length_a   1.000
_cell.length_b   1.000
_cell.length_c   1.000
_cell.angle_alpha   90.00
_cell.angle_beta   90.00
_cell.angle_gamma   90.00
#
_symmetry.space_group_name_H-M   'P 1'
#
loop_
_entity.id
_entity.type
_entity.pdbx_description
1 polymer ?
#
loop_
_entity_poly.entity_id
_entity_poly.type
_entity_poly.pdbx_seq_one_letter_code
_entity_poly.pdbx_strand_id
1 'polypeptide(L)' 'VLFCSTEIGRTSFVRQLEPDWHIDTNPEIVSQLARFIKYQLHISPNRPERSAANVFSSPSLEQFFGCV' A
#
# COMPACT_ATOMS: atom_id res chain seq x y z
N VAL A 1 15.59 9.42 -0.71
CA VAL A 1 14.38 9.34 -1.56
C VAL A 1 14.76 8.63 -2.85
N LEU A 2 14.03 7.58 -3.25
CA LEU A 2 14.24 6.85 -4.51
C LEU A 2 13.14 7.26 -5.50
N PHE A 3 13.50 7.43 -6.77
CA PHE A 3 12.56 7.79 -7.84
C PHE A 3 12.46 6.65 -8.85
N CYS A 4 11.26 6.34 -9.30
CA CYS A 4 11.00 5.41 -10.41
C CYS A 4 9.80 5.89 -11.21
N SER A 5 9.85 5.75 -12.54
CA SER A 5 8.82 6.31 -13.44
C SER A 5 7.74 5.30 -13.83
N THR A 6 7.85 4.04 -13.39
CA THR A 6 6.92 2.97 -13.75
C THR A 6 6.40 2.29 -12.50
N GLU A 7 5.16 1.80 -12.58
CA GLU A 7 4.53 1.03 -11.50
C GLU A 7 5.31 -0.26 -11.20
N ILE A 8 5.82 -0.91 -12.24
CA ILE A 8 6.71 -2.07 -12.12
C ILE A 8 7.99 -1.70 -11.36
N GLY A 9 8.59 -0.55 -11.66
CA GLY A 9 9.78 -0.08 -10.94
C GLY A 9 9.50 0.09 -9.44
N ARG A 10 8.34 0.64 -9.09
CA ARG A 10 7.90 0.80 -7.70
C ARG A 10 7.72 -0.55 -6.99
N THR A 11 7.03 -1.51 -7.60
CA THR A 11 6.87 -2.84 -6.99
C THR A 11 8.21 -3.57 -6.88
N SER A 12 9.10 -3.46 -7.88
CA SER A 12 10.45 -4.01 -7.83
C SER A 12 11.30 -3.40 -6.71
N PHE A 13 11.22 -2.09 -6.47
CA PHE A 13 11.93 -1.46 -5.36
C PHE A 13 11.40 -1.91 -4.01
N VAL A 14 10.08 -1.90 -3.82
CA VAL A 14 9.47 -2.32 -2.55
C VAL A 14 9.82 -3.77 -2.22
N ARG A 15 9.82 -4.67 -3.22
CA ARG A 15 10.21 -6.08 -3.02
C ARG A 15 11.69 -6.26 -2.66
N GLN A 16 12.58 -5.41 -3.14
CA GLN A 16 14.01 -5.50 -2.82
C GLN A 16 14.33 -4.86 -1.46
N LEU A 17 13.57 -3.83 -1.08
CA LEU A 17 13.72 -3.16 0.22
C LEU A 17 13.11 -3.98 1.37
N GLU A 18 12.12 -4.84 1.07
CA GLU A 18 11.40 -5.68 2.03
C GLU A 18 10.91 -4.91 3.28
N PRO A 19 10.21 -3.77 3.13
CA PRO A 19 9.73 -3.02 4.28
C PRO A 19 8.61 -3.78 5.00
N ASP A 20 8.52 -3.61 6.33
CA ASP A 20 7.40 -4.15 7.11
C ASP A 20 6.05 -3.53 6.72
N TRP A 21 6.06 -2.24 6.37
CA TRP A 21 4.88 -1.45 6.01
C TRP A 21 4.99 -0.88 4.59
N HIS A 22 3.89 -0.94 3.84
CA HIS A 22 3.74 -0.25 2.56
C HIS A 22 2.43 0.54 2.52
N ILE A 23 2.49 1.80 2.09
CA ILE A 23 1.34 2.69 1.95
C ILE A 23 1.28 3.15 0.49
N ASP A 24 0.14 2.95 -0.17
CA ASP A 24 -0.07 3.36 -1.56
C ASP A 24 -1.54 3.68 -1.80
N THR A 25 -1.83 4.40 -2.88
CA THR A 25 -3.18 4.72 -3.34
C THR A 25 -3.61 3.85 -4.52
N ASN A 26 -2.66 3.23 -5.23
CA ASN A 26 -2.92 2.35 -6.36
C ASN A 26 -3.26 0.92 -5.88
N PRO A 27 -4.50 0.44 -6.08
CA PRO A 27 -4.92 -0.89 -5.62
C PRO A 27 -4.18 -2.04 -6.31
N GLU A 28 -3.71 -1.86 -7.55
CA GLU A 28 -2.99 -2.89 -8.28
C GLU A 28 -1.62 -3.18 -7.62
N ILE A 29 -0.94 -2.13 -7.18
CA ILE A 29 0.36 -2.25 -6.50
C ILE A 29 0.19 -2.93 -5.14
N VAL A 30 -0.81 -2.51 -4.37
CA VAL A 30 -1.14 -3.13 -3.08
C VAL A 30 -1.48 -4.63 -3.25
N SER A 31 -2.24 -4.97 -4.29
CA SER A 31 -2.58 -6.36 -4.63
C SER A 31 -1.34 -7.18 -4.98
N GLN A 32 -0.45 -6.66 -5.85
CA GLN A 32 0.78 -7.34 -6.25
C GLN A 32 1.75 -7.56 -5.09
N LEU A 33 1.79 -6.64 -4.13
CA LEU A 33 2.69 -6.64 -2.99
C LEU A 33 2.17 -7.41 -1.76
N ALA A 34 0.88 -7.79 -1.74
CA ALA A 34 0.25 -8.43 -0.58
C ALA A 34 0.88 -9.74 -0.11
N ARG A 35 1.62 -10.44 -0.97
CA ARG A 35 2.36 -11.65 -0.57
C ARG A 35 3.78 -11.39 -0.05
N PHE A 36 4.30 -10.17 -0.21
CA PHE A 36 5.68 -9.81 0.11
C PHE A 36 5.78 -8.89 1.33
N ILE A 37 4.72 -8.13 1.63
CA ILE A 37 4.72 -7.11 2.67
C ILE A 37 3.85 -7.52 3.85
N LYS A 38 4.36 -7.34 5.06
CA LYS A 38 3.70 -7.76 6.30
C LYS A 38 2.44 -6.97 6.58
N TYR A 39 2.47 -5.66 6.37
CA TYR A 39 1.34 -4.77 6.57
C TYR A 39 1.23 -3.74 5.45
N GLN A 40 0.03 -3.58 4.89
CA GLN A 40 -0.23 -2.60 3.85
C GLN A 40 -1.37 -1.69 4.23
N LEU A 41 -1.25 -0.40 3.88
CA LEU A 41 -2.34 0.56 3.99
C LEU A 41 -2.68 1.09 2.61
N HIS A 42 -3.88 0.75 2.13
CA HIS A 42 -4.45 1.34 0.93
C HIS A 42 -5.22 2.60 1.29
N ILE A 43 -4.76 3.75 0.80
CA ILE A 43 -5.49 5.02 0.94
C ILE A 43 -6.39 5.22 -0.27
N SER A 44 -7.70 5.18 -0.05
CA SER A 44 -8.71 5.36 -1.09
C SER A 44 -10.03 5.85 -0.51
N PRO A 45 -10.69 6.86 -1.11
CA PRO A 45 -12.00 7.33 -0.66
C PRO A 45 -13.07 6.23 -0.74
N ASN A 46 -12.89 5.28 -1.65
CA ASN A 46 -13.77 4.13 -1.82
C ASN A 46 -13.18 2.91 -1.11
N ARG A 47 -13.96 2.29 -0.24
CA ARG A 47 -13.55 1.06 0.45
C ARG A 47 -13.55 -0.11 -0.55
N PRO A 48 -12.42 -0.81 -0.76
CA PRO A 48 -12.40 -1.99 -1.61
C PRO A 48 -13.26 -3.11 -0.99
N GLU A 49 -14.03 -3.81 -1.81
CA GLU A 49 -14.97 -4.85 -1.34
C GLU A 49 -14.27 -6.08 -0.75
N ARG A 50 -13.08 -6.42 -1.27
CA ARG A 50 -12.28 -7.57 -0.82
C ARG A 50 -10.81 -7.21 -0.90
N SER A 51 -10.10 -7.39 0.22
CA SER A 51 -8.67 -7.21 0.28
C SER A 51 -8.02 -8.34 1.06
N ALA A 52 -6.73 -8.56 0.85
CA ALA A 52 -5.96 -9.54 1.61
C ALA A 52 -5.94 -9.16 3.11
N ALA A 53 -5.78 -10.16 3.99
CA ALA A 53 -5.88 -9.95 5.45
C ALA A 53 -4.84 -8.97 6.01
N ASN A 54 -3.71 -8.80 5.31
CA ASN A 54 -2.64 -7.87 5.64
C ASN A 54 -2.81 -6.47 5.02
N VAL A 55 -3.95 -6.18 4.38
CA VAL A 55 -4.24 -4.90 3.75
C VAL A 55 -5.32 -4.18 4.53
N PHE A 56 -4.93 -3.11 5.19
CA PHE A 56 -5.83 -2.13 5.78
C PHE A 56 -6.28 -1.12 4.74
N SER A 57 -7.46 -0.52 4.92
CA SER A 57 -7.97 0.53 4.05
C SER A 57 -8.51 1.68 4.86
N SER A 58 -8.22 2.90 4.41
CA SER A 58 -8.71 4.15 5.00
C SER A 58 -8.91 5.20 3.90
N PRO A 59 -9.87 6.12 4.04
CA PRO A 59 -10.03 7.22 3.08
C PRO A 59 -8.89 8.25 3.15
N SER A 60 -8.22 8.38 4.29
CA SER A 60 -7.07 9.28 4.45
C SER A 60 -6.11 8.79 5.55
N LEU A 61 -4.92 9.40 5.62
CA LEU A 61 -3.94 9.10 6.66
C LEU A 61 -4.40 9.60 8.03
N GLU A 62 -5.00 10.79 8.07
CA GLU A 62 -5.55 11.42 9.28
C GLU A 62 -6.59 10.50 9.92
N GLN A 63 -7.52 9.98 9.12
CA GLN A 63 -8.54 9.06 9.60
C GLN A 63 -7.94 7.71 10.04
N PHE A 64 -6.87 7.24 9.41
CA PHE A 64 -6.20 6.00 9.82
C PHE A 64 -5.48 6.14 11.17
N PHE A 65 -4.78 7.25 11.37
CA PHE A 65 -4.01 7.50 12.60
C PHE A 65 -4.84 8.16 13.72
N GLY A 66 -6.09 8.57 13.44
CA GLY A 66 -6.95 9.25 14.41
C GLY A 66 -6.52 10.68 14.72
N CYS A 67 -5.77 11.32 13.81
CA CYS A 67 -5.34 12.71 13.95
C CYS A 67 -6.44 13.64 13.42
N VAL A 68 -7.39 14.03 14.28
CA VAL A 68 -8.35 15.11 14.03
C VAL A 68 -8.01 16.29 14.93
#